data_AF-A0A919L8D1-F1
#
_entry.id   AF-A0A919L8D1-F1
#
_cell.length_a   1.000
_cell.length_b   1.000
_cell.length_c   1.000
_cell.angle_alpha   90.00
_cell.angle_beta   90.00
_cell.angle_gamma   90.00
#
_symmetry.space_group_name_H-M   'P 1'
#
loop_
_entity.id
_entity.type
_entity.pdbx_description
1 polymer ?
#
loop_
_entity_poly.entity_id
_entity_poly.type
_entity_poly.pdbx_seq_one_letter_code
_entity_poly.pdbx_strand_id
1 'polypeptide(L)'
;MAAPQGKPAKLTVKDYRAWLKTKDAKTLKAFDELPRTKQQKLVGYLQNRAVTKEFNAKVTGALAKGGHSEVAYNKDVRFIGDVKTSDSDHSHGVHTITVNFTATERIYDIPVLTQKTTLSYVYESFRPQPRITGKPKLKRSITNLNAAFAIEASKGAVTVKNKKTVVANLTWYATPKYKSAGSGALTKRQTTTSSHGATDKFTAVLTKS
;
A
#
# COMPACT_ATOMS: atom_id res chain seq x y z
N MET A 1 -27.99 -27.96 9.92
CA MET A 1 -27.14 -26.80 9.54
C MET A 1 -25.76 -27.02 10.17
N ALA A 2 -24.70 -27.10 9.38
CA ALA A 2 -23.34 -27.25 9.91
C ALA A 2 -22.94 -25.97 10.67
N ALA A 3 -22.44 -26.11 11.90
CA ALA A 3 -21.94 -25.00 12.68
C ALA A 3 -20.86 -24.24 11.89
N PRO A 4 -20.79 -22.90 11.98
CA PRO A 4 -19.71 -22.15 11.34
C PRO A 4 -18.38 -22.66 11.89
N GLN A 5 -17.61 -23.38 11.06
CA GLN A 5 -16.28 -23.84 11.45
C GLN A 5 -15.46 -22.60 11.82
N GLY A 6 -15.08 -22.52 13.10
CA GLY A 6 -14.29 -21.40 13.60
C GLY A 6 -12.96 -21.28 12.85
N LYS A 7 -12.37 -20.07 12.87
CA LYS A 7 -11.11 -19.79 12.16
C LYS A 7 -10.03 -20.84 12.49
N PRO A 8 -9.25 -21.31 11.50
CA PRO A 8 -8.14 -22.23 11.73
C PRO A 8 -7.13 -21.66 12.74
N ALA A 9 -6.43 -22.53 13.48
CA ALA A 9 -5.55 -22.09 14.56
C ALA A 9 -4.33 -21.29 14.05
N LYS A 10 -3.63 -21.82 13.05
CA LYS A 10 -2.38 -21.25 12.53
C LYS A 10 -2.17 -21.63 11.06
N LEU A 11 -1.61 -20.70 10.28
CA LEU A 11 -1.08 -20.95 8.96
C LEU A 11 0.25 -21.70 9.10
N THR A 12 0.38 -22.83 8.42
CA THR A 12 1.61 -23.62 8.39
C THR A 12 2.44 -23.32 7.13
N VAL A 13 3.70 -23.75 7.11
CA VAL A 13 4.55 -23.69 5.91
C VAL A 13 3.92 -24.45 4.75
N LYS A 14 3.35 -25.63 5.01
CA LYS A 14 2.67 -26.45 4.00
C LYS A 14 1.48 -25.70 3.40
N ASP A 15 0.65 -25.10 4.24
CA ASP A 15 -0.54 -24.37 3.80
C ASP A 15 -0.16 -23.10 3.04
N TYR A 16 0.87 -22.38 3.51
CA TYR A 16 1.35 -21.18 2.82
C TYR A 16 1.93 -21.50 1.45
N ARG A 17 2.73 -22.56 1.35
CA ARG A 17 3.26 -23.04 0.07
C ARG A 17 2.14 -23.46 -0.89
N ALA A 18 1.15 -24.21 -0.40
CA ALA A 18 -0.02 -24.61 -1.20
C ALA A 18 -0.82 -23.39 -1.68
N TRP A 19 -0.96 -22.39 -0.81
CA TRP A 19 -1.62 -21.13 -1.16
C TRP A 19 -0.85 -20.37 -2.25
N LEU A 20 0.48 -20.23 -2.13
CA LEU A 20 1.33 -19.56 -3.12
C LEU A 20 1.28 -20.21 -4.50
N LYS A 21 1.17 -21.55 -4.58
CA LYS A 21 0.99 -22.26 -5.87
C LYS A 21 -0.19 -21.74 -6.69
N THR A 22 -1.24 -21.27 -6.02
CA THR A 22 -2.45 -20.75 -6.69
C THR A 22 -2.43 -19.24 -6.91
N LYS A 23 -1.40 -18.54 -6.43
CA LYS A 23 -1.39 -17.07 -6.32
C LYS A 23 -0.24 -16.42 -7.05
N ASP A 24 0.98 -16.88 -6.81
CA ASP A 24 2.16 -16.25 -7.39
C ASP A 24 3.34 -17.24 -7.42
N ALA A 25 3.69 -17.71 -8.63
CA ALA A 25 4.76 -18.67 -8.84
C ALA A 25 6.15 -18.10 -8.53
N LYS A 26 6.35 -16.78 -8.72
CA LYS A 26 7.62 -16.11 -8.44
C LYS A 26 7.91 -16.08 -6.94
N THR A 27 6.92 -15.74 -6.14
CA THR A 27 6.99 -15.73 -4.68
C THR A 27 7.11 -17.15 -4.13
N LEU A 28 6.40 -18.12 -4.72
CA LEU A 28 6.60 -19.54 -4.39
C LEU A 28 8.05 -19.96 -4.58
N LYS A 29 8.66 -19.63 -5.73
CA LYS A 29 10.06 -19.96 -6.01
C LYS A 29 10.99 -19.33 -4.97
N ALA A 30 10.87 -18.03 -4.72
CA ALA A 30 11.68 -17.34 -3.72
C ALA A 30 11.48 -17.90 -2.30
N PHE A 31 10.26 -18.31 -1.95
CA PHE A 31 9.96 -18.94 -0.67
C PHE A 31 10.60 -20.34 -0.55
N ASP A 32 10.50 -21.16 -1.61
CA ASP A 32 11.07 -22.51 -1.65
C ASP A 32 12.62 -22.46 -1.62
N GLU A 33 13.25 -21.39 -2.11
CA GLU A 33 14.70 -21.15 -2.03
C GLU A 33 15.19 -20.79 -0.61
N LEU A 34 14.30 -20.37 0.30
CA LEU A 34 14.68 -20.11 1.68
C LEU A 34 14.99 -21.41 2.44
N PRO A 35 16.00 -21.42 3.33
CA PRO A 35 16.18 -22.50 4.29
C PRO A 35 14.92 -22.75 5.11
N ARG A 36 14.66 -24.01 5.49
CA ARG A 36 13.44 -24.43 6.21
C ARG A 36 13.16 -23.58 7.47
N THR A 37 14.19 -23.18 8.20
CA THR A 37 14.08 -22.32 9.38
C THR A 37 13.61 -20.90 9.02
N LYS A 38 14.07 -20.34 7.90
CA LYS A 38 13.60 -19.04 7.38
C LYS A 38 12.17 -19.13 6.84
N GLN A 39 11.80 -20.22 6.17
CA GLN A 39 10.42 -20.46 5.74
C GLN A 39 9.45 -20.44 6.94
N GLN A 40 9.80 -21.13 8.02
CA GLN A 40 9.00 -21.14 9.26
C GLN A 40 8.90 -19.74 9.87
N LYS A 41 10.00 -18.99 9.93
CA LYS A 41 10.01 -17.60 10.43
C LYS A 41 9.17 -16.67 9.56
N LEU A 42 9.27 -16.77 8.24
CA LEU A 42 8.46 -15.99 7.31
C LEU A 42 6.97 -16.21 7.58
N VAL A 43 6.53 -17.47 7.64
CA VAL A 43 5.13 -17.80 7.97
C VAL A 43 4.75 -17.32 9.37
N GLY A 44 5.68 -17.31 10.32
CA GLY A 44 5.51 -16.69 11.63
C GLY A 44 5.27 -15.18 11.54
N TYR A 45 6.06 -14.46 10.75
CA TYR A 45 5.91 -13.02 10.54
C TYR A 45 4.60 -12.65 9.84
N LEU A 46 4.16 -13.43 8.84
CA LEU A 46 2.86 -13.21 8.16
C LEU A 46 1.68 -13.17 9.14
N GLN A 47 1.75 -14.00 10.18
CA GLN A 47 0.72 -14.12 11.21
C GLN A 47 0.96 -13.23 12.42
N ASN A 48 2.10 -12.55 12.48
CA ASN A 48 2.44 -11.71 13.61
C ASN A 48 1.66 -10.40 13.51
N ARG A 49 0.62 -10.26 14.33
CA ARG A 49 -0.22 -9.07 14.40
C ARG A 49 0.58 -7.78 14.63
N ALA A 50 1.69 -7.82 15.36
CA ALA A 50 2.53 -6.65 15.60
C ALA A 50 3.23 -6.18 14.32
N VAL A 51 3.71 -7.10 13.47
CA VAL A 51 4.32 -6.77 12.18
C VAL A 51 3.29 -6.06 11.29
N THR A 52 2.11 -6.66 11.10
CA THR A 52 1.02 -6.05 10.31
C THR A 52 0.59 -4.70 10.89
N LYS A 53 0.57 -4.55 12.22
CA LYS A 53 0.22 -3.30 12.91
C LYS A 53 1.29 -2.22 12.73
N GLU A 54 2.56 -2.58 12.57
CA GLU A 54 3.65 -1.62 12.37
C GLU A 54 4.00 -1.38 10.89
N PHE A 55 3.37 -2.10 9.95
CA PHE A 55 3.51 -1.82 8.52
C PHE A 55 3.03 -0.42 8.16
N ASN A 56 3.97 0.52 8.07
CA ASN A 56 3.74 1.92 7.80
C ASN A 56 4.77 2.37 6.74
N ALA A 57 4.39 3.32 5.91
CA ALA A 57 5.26 3.88 4.89
C ALA A 57 4.99 5.37 4.75
N LYS A 58 6.03 6.19 4.64
CA LYS A 58 5.91 7.63 4.43
C LYS A 58 6.92 8.07 3.40
N VAL A 59 6.45 8.76 2.36
CA VAL A 59 7.28 9.34 1.32
C VAL A 59 6.85 10.79 1.11
N THR A 60 7.80 11.70 1.09
CA THR A 60 7.59 13.12 0.79
C THR A 60 8.59 13.54 -0.25
N GLY A 61 8.20 14.41 -1.17
CA GLY A 61 9.12 14.84 -2.23
C GLY A 61 8.52 15.87 -3.17
N ALA A 62 9.29 16.24 -4.19
CA ALA A 62 8.83 17.08 -5.28
C ALA A 62 8.05 16.26 -6.32
N LEU A 63 6.98 16.82 -6.89
CA LEU A 63 6.20 16.12 -7.92
C LEU A 63 7.04 15.76 -9.16
N ALA A 64 8.08 16.53 -9.48
CA ALA A 64 8.93 16.21 -10.63
C ALA A 64 9.83 14.97 -10.42
N LYS A 65 10.05 14.53 -9.18
CA LYS A 65 11.07 13.49 -8.87
C LYS A 65 10.48 12.22 -8.25
N GLY A 66 9.26 12.25 -7.75
CA GLY A 66 8.74 11.16 -6.94
C GLY A 66 9.56 10.99 -5.65
N GLY A 67 9.62 9.76 -5.12
CA GLY A 67 10.44 9.47 -3.95
C GLY A 67 10.40 8.01 -3.54
N HIS A 68 11.30 7.64 -2.65
CA HIS A 68 11.44 6.30 -2.09
C HIS A 68 11.77 6.43 -0.60
N SER A 69 11.26 5.51 0.22
CA SER A 69 11.67 5.34 1.60
C SER A 69 11.63 3.87 1.99
N GLU A 70 12.52 3.50 2.89
CA GLU A 70 12.62 2.15 3.41
C GLU A 70 12.90 2.19 4.90
N VAL A 71 12.16 1.39 5.66
CA VAL A 71 12.28 1.27 7.12
C VAL A 71 12.41 -0.21 7.46
N ALA A 72 13.52 -0.56 8.11
CA ALA A 72 13.68 -1.89 8.69
C ALA A 72 12.84 -2.00 9.96
N TYR A 73 11.94 -2.98 10.03
CA TYR A 73 11.27 -3.35 11.28
C TYR A 73 12.19 -4.22 12.14
N ASN A 74 12.88 -5.15 11.49
CA ASN A 74 13.99 -5.91 12.05
C ASN A 74 14.91 -6.37 10.89
N LYS A 75 15.88 -7.25 11.16
CA LYS A 75 16.79 -7.78 10.13
C LYS A 75 16.11 -8.59 9.01
N ASP A 76 14.91 -9.09 9.25
CA ASP A 76 14.19 -10.00 8.37
C ASP A 76 13.01 -9.29 7.66
N VAL A 77 12.45 -8.23 8.26
CA VAL A 77 11.23 -7.55 7.79
C VAL A 77 11.49 -6.07 7.50
N ARG A 78 11.05 -5.60 6.34
CA ARG A 78 11.17 -4.21 5.90
C ARG A 78 9.87 -3.66 5.32
N PHE A 79 9.65 -2.36 5.51
CA PHE A 79 8.54 -1.63 4.96
C PHE A 79 9.06 -0.57 4.00
N ILE A 80 8.54 -0.59 2.78
CA ILE A 80 8.98 0.27 1.69
C ILE A 80 7.81 1.17 1.26
N GLY A 81 8.10 2.44 1.04
CA GLY A 81 7.22 3.38 0.38
C GLY A 81 7.86 3.86 -0.93
N ASP A 82 7.12 3.78 -2.02
CA ASP A 82 7.52 4.31 -3.32
C ASP A 82 6.47 5.28 -3.84
N VAL A 83 6.90 6.45 -4.30
CA VAL A 83 6.05 7.38 -5.03
C VAL A 83 6.61 7.62 -6.42
N LYS A 84 5.81 7.30 -7.44
CA LYS A 84 6.07 7.67 -8.83
C LYS A 84 5.04 8.68 -9.29
N THR A 85 5.52 9.76 -9.86
CA THR A 85 4.70 10.84 -10.36
C THR A 85 4.82 10.91 -11.88
N SER A 86 3.76 11.35 -12.54
CA SER A 86 3.80 11.69 -13.95
C SER A 86 3.02 12.98 -14.18
N ASP A 87 3.52 13.75 -15.13
CA ASP A 87 2.90 14.94 -15.65
C ASP A 87 2.71 14.75 -17.15
N SER A 88 1.49 14.97 -17.63
CA SER A 88 1.12 14.78 -19.03
C SER A 88 0.46 16.05 -19.52
N ASP A 89 1.16 16.80 -20.36
CA ASP A 89 0.68 18.03 -20.99
C ASP A 89 -0.26 17.68 -22.16
N HIS A 90 -1.44 18.29 -22.18
CA HIS A 90 -2.45 18.10 -23.22
C HIS A 90 -2.53 19.26 -24.21
N SER A 91 -1.76 20.35 -23.99
CA SER A 91 -1.75 21.67 -24.65
C SER A 91 -2.23 22.82 -23.74
N HIS A 92 -1.76 24.03 -24.06
CA HIS A 92 -2.17 25.29 -23.40
C HIS A 92 -2.03 25.30 -21.87
N GLY A 93 -1.03 24.59 -21.34
CA GLY A 93 -0.77 24.51 -19.91
C GLY A 93 -1.81 23.71 -19.12
N VAL A 94 -2.50 22.78 -19.78
CA VAL A 94 -3.40 21.81 -19.13
C VAL A 94 -2.68 20.50 -18.93
N HIS A 95 -2.47 20.14 -17.67
CA HIS A 95 -1.66 19.01 -17.25
C HIS A 95 -2.52 17.96 -16.57
N THR A 96 -2.33 16.68 -16.90
CA THR A 96 -2.82 15.59 -16.06
C THR A 96 -1.72 15.12 -15.15
N ILE A 97 -1.86 15.43 -13.86
CA ILE A 97 -0.92 14.98 -12.84
C ILE A 97 -1.39 13.64 -12.30
N THR A 98 -0.46 12.69 -12.19
CA THR A 98 -0.71 11.40 -11.51
C THR A 98 0.33 11.14 -10.44
N VAL A 99 -0.12 10.76 -9.25
CA VAL A 99 0.72 10.37 -8.10
C VAL A 99 0.39 8.92 -7.73
N ASN A 100 1.35 8.03 -7.98
CA ASN A 100 1.27 6.61 -7.62
C ASN A 100 2.04 6.38 -6.33
N PHE A 101 1.33 6.07 -5.24
CA PHE A 101 1.95 5.65 -3.99
C PHE A 101 1.82 4.14 -3.82
N THR A 102 2.92 3.46 -3.56
CA THR A 102 3.00 2.02 -3.30
C THR A 102 3.65 1.81 -1.93
N ALA A 103 2.96 1.12 -1.04
CA ALA A 103 3.51 0.64 0.22
C ALA A 103 3.72 -0.87 0.11
N THR A 104 4.90 -1.37 0.44
CA THR A 104 5.26 -2.79 0.34
C THR A 104 5.85 -3.31 1.64
N GLU A 105 5.33 -4.41 2.15
CA GLU A 105 5.95 -5.22 3.20
C GLU A 105 6.78 -6.32 2.56
N ARG A 106 8.05 -6.44 2.97
CA ARG A 106 8.97 -7.51 2.54
C ARG A 106 9.46 -8.30 3.73
N ILE A 107 9.54 -9.62 3.57
CA ILE A 107 10.12 -10.54 4.55
C ILE A 107 11.20 -11.36 3.83
N TYR A 108 12.45 -11.29 4.29
CA TYR A 108 13.61 -11.84 3.59
C TYR A 108 13.69 -11.37 2.13
N ASP A 109 13.41 -10.08 1.90
CA ASP A 109 13.31 -9.43 0.57
C ASP A 109 12.17 -9.93 -0.34
N ILE A 110 11.36 -10.89 0.13
CA ILE A 110 10.18 -11.37 -0.58
C ILE A 110 9.00 -10.43 -0.30
N PRO A 111 8.40 -9.79 -1.31
CA PRO A 111 7.22 -8.95 -1.12
C PRO A 111 6.02 -9.81 -0.72
N VAL A 112 5.43 -9.53 0.43
CA VAL A 112 4.29 -10.29 0.96
C VAL A 112 2.99 -9.49 0.94
N LEU A 113 3.06 -8.17 0.90
CA LEU A 113 1.89 -7.31 0.79
C LEU A 113 2.27 -6.03 0.05
N THR A 114 1.51 -5.66 -0.97
CA THR A 114 1.67 -4.40 -1.70
C THR A 114 0.33 -3.69 -1.76
N GLN A 115 0.26 -2.48 -1.19
CA GLN A 115 -0.90 -1.59 -1.22
C GLN A 115 -0.59 -0.38 -2.09
N LYS A 116 -1.37 -0.18 -3.15
CA LYS A 116 -1.13 0.90 -4.12
C LYS A 116 -2.33 1.81 -4.25
N THR A 117 -2.07 3.11 -4.34
CA THR A 117 -3.03 4.14 -4.74
C THR A 117 -2.51 4.96 -5.91
N THR A 118 -3.39 5.31 -6.82
CA THR A 118 -3.13 6.22 -7.93
C THR A 118 -4.11 7.38 -7.82
N LEU A 119 -3.58 8.56 -7.50
CA LEU A 119 -4.31 9.82 -7.50
C LEU A 119 -4.05 10.55 -8.82
N SER A 120 -5.10 10.85 -9.58
CA SER A 120 -5.00 11.59 -10.85
C SER A 120 -5.92 12.81 -10.84
N TYR A 121 -5.46 13.94 -11.36
CA TYR A 121 -6.24 15.17 -11.46
C TYR A 121 -5.70 16.09 -12.57
N VAL A 122 -6.50 17.06 -12.99
CA VAL A 122 -6.11 18.05 -14.00
C VAL A 122 -5.64 19.33 -13.30
N TYR A 123 -4.54 19.90 -13.78
CA TYR A 123 -3.97 21.14 -13.31
C TYR A 123 -3.75 22.09 -14.49
N GLU A 124 -4.29 23.31 -14.39
CA GLU A 124 -4.16 24.34 -15.42
C GLU A 124 -3.14 25.38 -14.92
N SER A 125 -1.96 25.41 -15.55
CA SER A 125 -0.83 26.26 -15.14
C SER A 125 -0.80 27.63 -15.82
N PHE A 126 -1.40 27.77 -17.01
CA PHE A 126 -1.31 28.98 -17.84
C PHE A 126 -2.34 30.07 -17.52
N ARG A 127 -3.27 29.82 -16.57
CA ARG A 127 -4.23 30.85 -16.15
C ARG A 127 -3.56 31.91 -15.27
N PRO A 128 -4.08 33.15 -15.21
CA PRO A 128 -3.62 34.16 -14.24
C PRO A 128 -3.67 33.67 -12.79
N GLN A 129 -4.44 32.61 -12.52
CA GLN A 129 -4.40 31.87 -11.26
C GLN A 129 -4.34 30.35 -11.55
N PRO A 130 -3.17 29.72 -11.40
CA PRO A 130 -3.02 28.28 -11.56
C PRO A 130 -3.92 27.49 -10.60
N ARG A 131 -4.58 26.45 -11.11
CA ARG A 131 -5.60 25.72 -10.34
C ARG A 131 -5.82 24.29 -10.81
N ILE A 132 -6.25 23.47 -9.88
CA ILE A 132 -6.79 22.13 -10.11
C ILE A 132 -8.21 22.30 -10.69
N THR A 133 -8.48 21.60 -11.79
CA THR A 133 -9.79 21.57 -12.45
C THR A 133 -10.30 20.14 -12.62
N GLY A 134 -11.60 20.04 -12.93
CA GLY A 134 -12.28 18.76 -13.00
C GLY A 134 -12.39 18.03 -11.65
N LYS A 135 -12.79 16.77 -11.71
CA LYS A 135 -12.94 15.91 -10.53
C LYS A 135 -11.74 14.98 -10.41
N PRO A 136 -10.90 15.12 -9.36
CA PRO A 136 -9.83 14.17 -9.10
C PRO A 136 -10.35 12.74 -8.95
N LYS A 137 -9.52 11.78 -9.35
CA LYS A 137 -9.81 10.35 -9.31
C LYS A 137 -8.80 9.64 -8.43
N LEU A 138 -9.28 8.67 -7.65
CA LEU A 138 -8.45 7.79 -6.85
C LEU A 138 -8.73 6.34 -7.25
N LYS A 139 -7.71 5.66 -7.75
CA LYS A 139 -7.71 4.21 -7.95
C LYS A 139 -6.90 3.55 -6.84
N ARG A 140 -7.24 2.31 -6.53
CA ARG A 140 -6.55 1.48 -5.55
C ARG A 140 -6.36 0.08 -6.11
N SER A 141 -5.25 -0.54 -5.77
CA SER A 141 -4.98 -1.94 -6.09
C SER A 141 -4.17 -2.58 -4.98
N ILE A 142 -4.24 -3.89 -4.89
CA ILE A 142 -3.56 -4.65 -3.87
C ILE A 142 -3.02 -5.96 -4.44
N THR A 143 -1.80 -6.28 -4.06
CA THR A 143 -1.25 -7.63 -4.18
C THR A 143 -1.08 -8.17 -2.77
N ASN A 144 -1.94 -9.09 -2.36
CA ASN A 144 -1.90 -9.66 -1.02
C ASN A 144 -1.33 -11.08 -1.09
N LEU A 145 -0.05 -11.22 -0.73
CA LEU A 145 0.66 -12.48 -0.55
C LEU A 145 0.80 -12.90 0.92
N ASN A 146 0.14 -12.16 1.81
CA ASN A 146 -0.03 -12.50 3.22
C ASN A 146 -1.29 -13.35 3.37
N ALA A 147 -1.10 -14.67 3.44
CA ALA A 147 -2.21 -15.61 3.57
C ALA A 147 -2.91 -15.53 4.95
N ALA A 148 -2.29 -14.90 5.96
CA ALA A 148 -2.83 -14.83 7.31
C ALA A 148 -3.91 -13.75 7.50
N PHE A 149 -3.95 -12.74 6.63
CA PHE A 149 -4.91 -11.65 6.67
C PHE A 149 -5.65 -11.50 5.34
N ALA A 150 -6.97 -11.31 5.41
CA ALA A 150 -7.72 -10.72 4.31
C ALA A 150 -7.46 -9.21 4.33
N ILE A 151 -7.05 -8.62 3.20
CA ILE A 151 -6.78 -7.20 3.10
C ILE A 151 -7.75 -6.57 2.10
N GLU A 152 -8.49 -5.57 2.55
CA GLU A 152 -9.50 -4.87 1.77
C GLU A 152 -9.37 -3.37 1.95
N ALA A 153 -9.83 -2.57 0.99
CA ALA A 153 -9.86 -1.11 1.10
C ALA A 153 -11.28 -0.55 1.02
N SER A 154 -11.53 0.45 1.87
CA SER A 154 -12.70 1.30 1.82
C SER A 154 -12.84 1.98 0.46
N LYS A 155 -14.05 2.50 0.18
CA LYS A 155 -14.20 3.55 -0.83
C LYS A 155 -13.34 4.74 -0.37
N GLY A 156 -12.41 5.16 -1.23
CA GLY A 156 -11.58 6.32 -0.94
C GLY A 156 -12.32 7.63 -1.21
N ALA A 157 -11.86 8.71 -0.58
CA ALA A 157 -12.36 10.06 -0.73
C ALA A 157 -11.25 10.98 -1.26
N VAL A 158 -11.61 11.94 -2.10
CA VAL A 158 -10.67 12.94 -2.62
C VAL A 158 -11.26 14.32 -2.42
N THR A 159 -10.48 15.24 -1.87
CA THR A 159 -10.86 16.64 -1.66
C THR A 159 -9.85 17.57 -2.31
N VAL A 160 -10.33 18.70 -2.81
CA VAL A 160 -9.48 19.79 -3.32
C VAL A 160 -9.56 20.95 -2.34
N LYS A 161 -8.41 21.44 -1.88
CA LYS A 161 -8.26 22.57 -0.96
C LYS A 161 -7.60 23.73 -1.70
N ASN A 162 -8.15 24.93 -1.51
CA ASN A 162 -7.62 26.19 -2.04
C ASN A 162 -7.30 26.15 -3.55
N LYS A 163 -8.01 25.29 -4.29
CA LYS A 163 -7.81 25.01 -5.73
C LYS A 163 -6.39 24.56 -6.13
N LYS A 164 -5.48 24.30 -5.18
CA LYS A 164 -4.05 23.99 -5.46
C LYS A 164 -3.55 22.74 -4.76
N THR A 165 -4.27 22.26 -3.76
CA THR A 165 -3.92 21.03 -3.04
C THR A 165 -5.02 20.00 -3.24
N VAL A 166 -4.65 18.78 -3.61
CA VAL A 166 -5.55 17.63 -3.60
C VAL A 166 -5.14 16.66 -2.51
N VAL A 167 -6.12 16.13 -1.77
CA VAL A 167 -5.91 15.16 -0.70
C VAL A 167 -6.80 13.95 -0.97
N ALA A 168 -6.17 12.81 -1.22
CA ALA A 168 -6.82 11.50 -1.27
C ALA A 168 -6.66 10.79 0.08
N ASN A 169 -7.74 10.16 0.55
CA ASN A 169 -7.75 9.34 1.75
C ASN A 169 -8.48 8.03 1.46
N LEU A 170 -7.97 6.92 1.99
CA LEU A 170 -8.71 5.67 2.10
C LEU A 170 -8.25 4.90 3.32
N THR A 171 -9.03 3.88 3.68
CA THR A 171 -8.74 3.00 4.81
C THR A 171 -8.56 1.58 4.31
N TRP A 172 -7.48 0.91 4.72
CA TRP A 172 -7.29 -0.52 4.55
C TRP A 172 -7.68 -1.26 5.83
N TYR A 173 -8.31 -2.42 5.65
CA TYR A 173 -8.70 -3.34 6.70
C TYR A 173 -7.92 -4.63 6.54
N ALA A 174 -7.23 -5.06 7.59
CA ALA A 174 -6.55 -6.35 7.64
C ALA A 174 -7.27 -7.26 8.64
N THR A 175 -8.09 -8.17 8.13
CA THR A 175 -8.91 -9.10 8.92
C THR A 175 -8.18 -10.43 9.10
N PRO A 176 -7.89 -10.85 10.34
CA PRO A 176 -7.23 -12.15 10.59
C PRO A 176 -8.05 -13.32 10.04
N LYS A 177 -7.39 -14.23 9.31
CA LYS A 177 -7.95 -15.51 8.84
C LYS A 177 -7.67 -16.67 9.79
N TYR A 178 -6.65 -16.54 10.64
CA TYR A 178 -6.22 -17.56 11.60
C TYR A 178 -6.27 -17.00 13.03
N LYS A 179 -6.53 -17.85 14.03
CA LYS A 179 -6.58 -17.45 15.45
C LYS A 179 -5.25 -16.83 15.93
N SER A 180 -4.13 -17.38 15.49
CA SER A 180 -2.78 -16.87 15.77
C SER A 180 -2.50 -15.46 15.22
N ALA A 181 -3.25 -15.00 14.21
CA ALA A 181 -3.18 -13.63 13.70
C ALA A 181 -4.06 -12.64 14.50
N GLY A 182 -4.80 -13.15 15.49
CA GLY A 182 -5.70 -12.41 16.37
C GLY A 182 -7.17 -12.49 15.93
N SER A 183 -8.03 -11.78 16.65
CA SER A 183 -9.49 -11.82 16.46
C SER A 183 -10.05 -10.60 15.72
N GLY A 184 -9.54 -9.40 15.98
CA GLY A 184 -10.05 -8.15 15.42
C GLY A 184 -9.34 -7.68 14.15
N ALA A 185 -10.04 -6.97 13.26
CA ALA A 185 -9.41 -6.31 12.13
C ALA A 185 -8.39 -5.25 12.61
N LEU A 186 -7.31 -5.08 11.85
CA LEU A 186 -6.42 -3.92 11.96
C LEU A 186 -6.79 -2.92 10.88
N THR A 187 -6.68 -1.64 11.23
CA THR A 187 -7.08 -0.55 10.34
C THR A 187 -5.84 0.30 10.02
N LYS A 188 -5.64 0.59 8.74
CA LYS A 188 -4.57 1.46 8.26
C LYS A 188 -5.15 2.57 7.41
N ARG A 189 -4.74 3.81 7.65
CA ARG A 189 -5.12 4.95 6.81
C ARG A 189 -4.03 5.19 5.78
N GLN A 190 -4.44 5.31 4.51
CA GLN A 190 -3.58 5.74 3.42
C GLN A 190 -4.01 7.11 2.93
N THR A 191 -3.09 8.06 2.96
CA THR A 191 -3.29 9.43 2.52
C THR A 191 -2.27 9.80 1.46
N THR A 192 -2.71 10.44 0.38
CA THR A 192 -1.83 11.04 -0.63
C THR A 192 -2.24 12.49 -0.82
N THR A 193 -1.32 13.40 -0.56
CA THR A 193 -1.47 14.83 -0.77
C THR A 193 -0.57 15.26 -1.90
N SER A 194 -1.10 16.07 -2.81
CA SER A 194 -0.33 16.77 -3.83
C SER A 194 -0.68 18.25 -3.78
N SER A 195 0.33 19.12 -3.85
CA SER A 195 0.18 20.56 -3.68
C SER A 195 0.99 21.32 -4.71
N HIS A 196 0.37 22.33 -5.33
CA HIS A 196 1.02 23.24 -6.27
C HIS A 196 1.28 24.61 -5.66
N GLY A 197 2.46 25.18 -5.91
CA GLY A 197 2.89 26.45 -5.33
C GLY A 197 4.25 26.90 -5.88
N ALA A 198 5.08 27.57 -5.07
CA ALA A 198 6.46 27.90 -5.46
C ALA A 198 7.29 26.63 -5.76
N THR A 199 6.94 25.52 -5.13
CA THR A 199 7.46 24.20 -5.47
C THR A 199 6.35 23.18 -5.35
N ASP A 200 6.18 22.40 -6.40
CA ASP A 200 5.18 21.34 -6.47
C ASP A 200 5.64 20.12 -5.66
N LYS A 201 4.81 19.71 -4.69
CA LYS A 201 5.18 18.71 -3.67
C LYS A 201 4.11 17.65 -3.50
N PHE A 202 4.53 16.49 -3.03
CA PHE A 202 3.63 15.46 -2.54
C PHE A 202 4.00 14.99 -1.14
N THR A 203 3.02 14.38 -0.47
CA THR A 203 3.21 13.59 0.75
C THR A 203 2.28 12.39 0.67
N ALA A 204 2.86 11.19 0.74
CA ALA A 204 2.11 9.95 0.74
C ALA A 204 2.43 9.14 1.99
N VAL A 205 1.40 8.68 2.69
CA VAL A 205 1.51 8.04 4.00
C VAL A 205 0.57 6.84 4.07
N LEU A 206 1.07 5.71 4.54
CA LEU A 206 0.33 4.60 5.10
C LEU A 206 0.67 4.54 6.59
N THR A 207 -0.34 4.66 7.45
CA THR A 207 -0.15 4.64 8.90
C THR A 207 -1.25 3.84 9.58
N LYS A 208 -0.97 3.32 10.79
CA LYS A 208 -2.04 2.86 11.68
C LYS A 208 -3.04 3.98 11.93
N SER A 209 -4.33 3.62 11.88
CA SER A 209 -5.43 4.49 12.29
C SER A 209 -5.46 4.65 13.80
#